data_AF-A0A7C1C4E0-F1
#
_entry.id   AF-A0A7C1C4E0-F1
#
_cell.length_a   1.000
_cell.length_b   1.000
_cell.length_c   1.000
_cell.angle_alpha   90.00
_cell.angle_beta   90.00
_cell.angle_gamma   90.00
#
_symmetry.space_group_name_H-M   'P 1'
#
loop_
_entity.id
_entity.type
_entity.pdbx_description
1 polymer ?
#
loop_
_entity_poly.entity_id
_entity_poly.type
_entity_poly.pdbx_seq_one_letter_code
_entity_poly.pdbx_strand_id
1 'polypeptide(L)'
;MKQDTNQLFYSKILLFGEYSLMAGSMALSIPFKRLSGKLVQKPDRQVAESGKTSNLHLDKFANYLENMLIEPSGRFSIDIERLKKDIAGGLV
;
A
#
# COMPACT_ATOMS: atom_id res chain seq x y z
N MET A 1 8.92 -11.15 20.11
CA MET A 1 8.50 -9.73 20.11
C MET A 1 8.02 -9.38 18.71
N LYS A 2 6.70 -9.21 18.49
CA LYS A 2 6.19 -8.57 17.27
C LYS A 2 6.41 -7.07 17.46
N GLN A 3 7.12 -6.42 16.55
CA GLN A 3 7.16 -4.96 16.53
C GLN A 3 5.75 -4.49 16.17
N ASP A 4 5.10 -3.77 17.08
CA ASP A 4 3.88 -3.04 16.74
C ASP A 4 4.27 -1.91 15.78
N THR A 5 4.16 -2.16 14.48
CA THR A 5 4.26 -1.15 13.42
C THR A 5 3.01 -0.26 13.47
N ASN A 6 2.82 0.46 14.57
CA ASN A 6 1.71 1.38 14.77
C ASN A 6 2.03 2.77 14.22
N GLN A 7 2.55 2.81 12.99
CA GLN A 7 2.90 4.07 12.34
C GLN A 7 1.69 4.62 11.60
N LEU A 8 1.20 5.77 12.08
CA LEU A 8 0.13 6.52 11.45
C LEU A 8 0.73 7.44 10.37
N PHE A 9 0.18 7.38 9.16
CA PHE A 9 0.60 8.20 8.02
C PHE A 9 -0.39 9.34 7.84
N TYR A 10 0.09 10.58 7.93
CA TYR A 10 -0.71 11.76 7.69
C TYR A 10 -0.63 12.17 6.22
N SER A 11 -1.75 12.64 5.68
CA SER A 11 -1.80 13.20 4.33
C SER A 11 -1.18 14.61 4.27
N LYS A 12 -1.11 15.16 3.06
CA LYS A 12 -0.73 16.55 2.78
C LYS A 12 -1.74 17.19 1.83
N ILE A 13 -1.82 18.52 1.85
CA ILE A 13 -2.57 19.32 0.87
C ILE A 13 -1.59 20.21 0.13
N LEU A 14 -1.70 20.27 -1.20
CA LEU A 14 -1.04 21.28 -2.03
C LEU A 14 -1.88 22.56 -1.99
N LEU A 15 -1.28 23.66 -1.53
CA LEU A 15 -1.93 24.98 -1.53
C LEU A 15 -1.69 25.69 -2.86
N PHE A 16 -0.53 25.48 -3.47
CA PHE A 16 -0.16 26.08 -4.75
C PHE A 16 0.74 25.15 -5.55
N GLY A 17 0.67 25.27 -6.87
CA GLY A 17 1.63 24.65 -7.78
C GLY A 17 1.34 23.20 -8.15
N GLU A 18 0.06 22.78 -8.25
CA GLU A 18 -0.31 21.43 -8.69
C GLU A 18 0.32 21.08 -10.06
N TYR A 19 0.11 21.95 -11.05
CA TYR A 19 0.70 21.79 -12.39
C TYR A 19 2.15 22.29 -12.46
N SER A 20 2.50 23.33 -11.70
CA SER A 20 3.87 23.87 -11.64
C SER A 20 4.86 22.81 -11.15
N LEU A 21 4.47 21.98 -10.17
CA LEU A 21 5.28 20.86 -9.71
C LEU A 21 5.56 19.85 -10.83
N MET A 22 4.55 19.53 -11.65
CA MET A 22 4.71 18.62 -12.78
C MET A 22 5.64 19.19 -13.86
N ALA A 23 5.72 20.50 -13.98
CA ALA A 23 6.62 21.22 -14.87
C ALA A 23 8.00 21.52 -14.25
N GLY A 24 8.35 20.92 -13.10
CA GLY A 24 9.66 21.10 -12.45
C GLY A 24 9.84 22.42 -11.70
N SER A 25 8.74 23.12 -11.41
CA SER A 25 8.73 24.39 -10.67
C SER A 25 8.34 24.21 -9.20
N MET A 26 8.45 25.29 -8.42
CA MET A 26 8.10 25.28 -7.00
C MET A 26 6.60 25.06 -6.75
N ALA A 27 6.29 24.36 -5.66
CA ALA A 27 4.94 24.17 -5.15
C ALA A 27 4.97 24.25 -3.62
N LEU A 28 3.83 24.62 -3.02
CA LEU A 28 3.69 24.70 -1.57
C LEU A 28 2.69 23.65 -1.10
N SER A 29 3.12 22.80 -0.18
CA SER A 29 2.23 21.83 0.47
C SER A 29 2.38 21.90 2.00
N ILE A 30 1.29 21.59 2.70
CA ILE A 30 1.25 21.54 4.17
C ILE A 30 0.78 20.16 4.64
N PRO A 31 1.22 19.70 5.83
CA PRO A 31 0.66 18.50 6.45
C PRO A 31 -0.84 18.67 6.70
N PHE A 32 -1.62 17.64 6.38
CA PHE A 32 -3.07 17.63 6.56
C PHE A 32 -3.48 16.47 7.45
N LYS A 33 -3.49 16.73 8.76
CA LYS A 33 -3.66 15.70 9.79
C LYS A 33 -5.04 15.05 9.81
N ARG A 34 -6.08 15.73 9.29
CA ARG A 34 -7.47 15.23 9.32
C ARG A 34 -7.67 14.00 8.45
N LEU A 35 -6.87 13.86 7.39
CA LEU A 35 -6.82 12.65 6.59
C LEU A 35 -5.54 11.89 6.96
N SER A 36 -5.71 10.70 7.50
CA SER A 36 -4.61 9.83 7.88
C SER A 36 -4.98 8.37 7.65
N GLY A 37 -3.98 7.56 7.36
CA GLY A 37 -4.13 6.12 7.17
C GLY A 37 -3.08 5.35 7.96
N LYS A 38 -3.35 4.07 8.17
CA LYS A 38 -2.39 3.13 8.69
C LYS A 38 -2.52 1.85 7.89
N LEU A 39 -1.39 1.21 7.59
CA LEU A 39 -1.39 -0.15 7.08
C LEU A 39 -1.79 -1.10 8.21
N VAL A 40 -2.90 -1.82 8.03
CA VAL A 40 -3.47 -2.69 9.05
C VAL A 40 -3.47 -4.14 8.57
N GLN A 41 -3.18 -5.04 9.50
CA GLN A 41 -3.44 -6.46 9.34
C GLN A 41 -4.61 -6.81 10.25
N LYS A 42 -5.72 -7.25 9.66
CA LYS A 42 -6.92 -7.65 10.39
C LYS A 42 -7.12 -9.16 10.21
N PRO A 43 -7.05 -9.96 11.28
CA PRO A 43 -7.36 -11.39 11.19
C PRO A 43 -8.83 -11.58 10.81
N ASP A 44 -9.10 -12.61 10.02
CA ASP A 44 -10.35 -12.88 9.28
C ASP A 44 -11.65 -12.72 10.10
N ARG A 45 -11.60 -13.02 11.42
CA ARG A 45 -12.74 -12.87 12.35
C ARG A 45 -13.18 -11.42 12.60
N GLN A 46 -12.42 -10.42 12.16
CA GLN A 46 -12.71 -8.98 12.36
C GLN A 46 -12.87 -8.22 11.04
N VAL A 47 -12.92 -8.93 9.91
CA VAL A 47 -12.89 -8.33 8.57
C VAL A 47 -14.33 -8.23 8.03
N ALA A 48 -14.78 -7.01 7.75
CA ALA A 48 -16.02 -6.79 7.01
C ALA A 48 -15.92 -7.41 5.61
N GLU A 49 -17.05 -7.71 4.96
CA GLU A 49 -17.05 -8.33 3.62
C GLU A 49 -16.22 -7.55 2.58
N SER A 50 -16.17 -6.21 2.69
CA SER A 50 -15.31 -5.37 1.86
C SER A 50 -13.82 -5.67 2.05
N GLY A 51 -13.40 -6.00 3.27
CA GLY A 51 -12.01 -6.34 3.56
C GLY A 51 -11.62 -7.73 3.05
N LYS A 52 -12.53 -8.71 3.10
CA LYS A 52 -12.31 -10.04 2.50
C LYS A 52 -12.17 -9.93 0.98
N THR A 53 -13.05 -9.12 0.38
CA THR A 53 -12.99 -8.81 -1.07
C THR A 53 -11.66 -8.13 -1.43
N SER A 54 -11.19 -7.18 -0.61
CA SER A 54 -9.89 -6.52 -0.79
C SER A 54 -8.74 -7.53 -0.75
N ASN A 55 -8.69 -8.39 0.28
CA ASN A 55 -7.64 -9.39 0.45
C ASN A 55 -7.60 -10.41 -0.71
N LEU A 56 -8.77 -10.83 -1.21
CA LEU A 56 -8.86 -11.69 -2.40
C LEU A 56 -8.27 -11.02 -3.66
N HIS A 57 -8.48 -9.71 -3.84
CA HIS A 57 -7.85 -8.99 -4.95
C HIS A 57 -6.34 -8.85 -4.78
N LEU A 58 -5.85 -8.65 -3.54
CA LEU A 58 -4.43 -8.64 -3.26
C LEU A 58 -3.78 -9.99 -3.56
N ASP A 59 -4.42 -11.10 -3.20
CA ASP A 59 -3.94 -12.44 -3.52
C ASP A 59 -3.84 -12.68 -5.03
N LYS A 60 -4.89 -12.33 -5.79
CA LYS A 60 -4.87 -12.38 -7.26
C LYS A 60 -3.73 -11.55 -7.85
N PHE A 61 -3.49 -10.36 -7.31
CA PHE A 61 -2.41 -9.50 -7.77
C PHE A 61 -1.02 -10.05 -7.42
N ALA A 62 -0.84 -10.63 -6.23
CA ALA A 62 0.40 -11.30 -5.85
C ALA A 62 0.69 -12.48 -6.79
N ASN A 63 -0.31 -13.28 -7.13
CA ASN A 63 -0.15 -14.38 -8.11
C ASN A 63 0.18 -13.85 -9.52
N TYR A 64 -0.40 -12.73 -9.94
CA TYR A 64 -0.03 -12.08 -11.20
C TYR A 64 1.45 -11.63 -11.21
N LEU A 65 1.89 -10.99 -10.12
CA LEU A 65 3.28 -10.54 -9.97
C LEU A 65 4.26 -11.72 -9.95
N GLU A 66 3.93 -12.80 -9.24
CA GLU A 66 4.73 -14.02 -9.23
C GLU A 66 4.93 -14.58 -10.65
N ASN A 67 3.85 -14.68 -11.43
CA ASN A 67 3.92 -15.14 -12.82
C ASN A 67 4.77 -14.20 -13.69
N MET A 68 4.71 -12.89 -13.44
CA MET A 68 5.51 -11.91 -14.17
C MET A 68 7.01 -11.99 -13.83
N LEU A 69 7.38 -12.46 -12.63
CA LEU A 69 8.77 -12.68 -12.23
C LEU A 69 9.39 -13.94 -12.88
N ILE A 70 8.57 -14.86 -13.39
CA ILE A 70 9.02 -16.02 -14.17
C ILE A 70 9.58 -15.56 -15.53
N GLU A 71 9.08 -14.43 -16.04
CA GLU A 71 9.59 -13.80 -17.25
C GLU A 71 10.86 -12.99 -16.92
N PRO A 72 11.99 -13.18 -17.64
CA PRO A 72 13.29 -12.55 -17.35
C PRO A 72 13.34 -11.05 -17.71
N SER A 73 12.24 -10.32 -17.53
CA SER A 73 12.08 -8.93 -17.94
C SER A 73 12.82 -7.91 -17.06
N GLY A 74 13.44 -8.33 -15.95
CA GLY A 74 14.54 -7.63 -15.26
C GLY A 74 14.26 -6.21 -14.73
N ARG A 75 13.02 -5.73 -14.73
CA ARG A 75 12.71 -4.32 -14.49
C ARG A 75 12.35 -3.96 -13.04
N PHE A 76 12.08 -4.94 -12.17
CA PHE A 76 11.81 -4.68 -10.76
C PHE A 76 12.12 -5.90 -9.89
N SER A 77 12.43 -5.67 -8.61
CA SER A 77 12.64 -6.70 -7.59
C SER A 77 11.57 -6.54 -6.52
N ILE A 78 10.85 -7.63 -6.22
CA ILE A 78 9.84 -7.68 -5.16
C ILE A 78 9.97 -9.01 -4.42
N ASP A 79 9.86 -8.97 -3.09
CA ASP A 79 9.80 -10.15 -2.23
C ASP A 79 8.37 -10.70 -2.21
N ILE A 80 8.08 -11.58 -3.17
CA ILE A 80 6.73 -12.10 -3.39
C ILE A 80 6.27 -13.03 -2.26
N GLU A 81 7.19 -13.80 -1.69
CA GLU A 81 6.93 -14.70 -0.57
C GLU A 81 6.49 -13.92 0.66
N ARG A 82 7.18 -12.82 0.96
CA ARG A 82 6.79 -11.94 2.06
C ARG A 82 5.42 -11.29 1.81
N LEU A 83 5.14 -10.84 0.58
CA LEU A 83 3.85 -10.27 0.22
C LEU A 83 2.70 -11.26 0.44
N LYS A 84 2.84 -12.49 -0.06
CA LYS A 84 1.83 -13.55 0.12
C LYS A 84 1.62 -13.88 1.60
N LYS A 85 2.69 -13.93 2.39
CA LYS A 85 2.62 -14.13 3.84
C LYS A 85 1.85 -13.00 4.54
N ASP A 86 2.10 -11.75 4.16
CA ASP A 86 1.39 -10.61 4.73
C ASP A 86 -0.11 -10.61 4.36
N ILE A 87 -0.45 -10.96 3.11
CA ILE A 87 -1.83 -11.14 2.63
C ILE A 87 -2.55 -12.24 3.43
N ALA A 88 -1.94 -13.42 3.56
CA ALA A 88 -2.48 -14.52 4.37
C ALA A 88 -2.61 -14.15 5.86
N GLY A 89 -1.77 -13.24 6.34
CA GLY A 89 -1.86 -12.64 7.67
C GLY A 89 -3.02 -11.65 7.86
N GLY A 90 -3.81 -11.39 6.81
CA GLY A 90 -4.95 -10.48 6.83
C GLY A 90 -4.59 -9.05 6.49
N LEU A 91 -3.63 -8.81 5.60
CA LEU A 91 -3.39 -7.49 5.01
C LEU A 91 -4.67 -7.02 4.29
N VAL A 92 -5.28 -5.94 4.77
CA VAL A 92 -6.56 -5.40 4.26
C VAL A 92 -6.47 -3.89 4.12
#